data_AF-A0A521STF0-F1
#
_entry.id   AF-A0A521STF0-F1
#
_cell.length_a   1.000
_cell.length_b   1.000
_cell.length_c   1.000
_cell.angle_alpha   90.00
_cell.angle_beta   90.00
_cell.angle_gamma   90.00
#
_symmetry.space_group_name_H-M   'P 1'
#
loop_
_entity.id
_entity.type
_entity.pdbx_description
1 polymer ?
#
loop_
_entity_poly.entity_id
_entity_poly.type
_entity_poly.pdbx_seq_one_letter_code
_entity_poly.pdbx_strand_id
1 'polypeptide(L)'
;MTLTTSAILAALLHLPPAVTDRSEDPRAREARLSEVATSVSSAVSHATCLGAWDRIDCRRIWGGEPVVLAGAVLALGYGESHYAAYVGEDRCHDGPRGARCDNGKARGYWQAWAVAAPDLHALPVGAPERVRVAAWAATRLLVGAYGFCDRDWAGAFGRYGGASCRSNRPDSARKVRTMWALVRELRRHSAEEPLQPWPAEPPLPPSR
;
A
#
# COMPACT_ATOMS: atom_id res chain seq x y z
N MET A 1 -6.40 -17.05 0.77
CA MET A 1 -7.15 -15.99 0.07
C MET A 1 -6.16 -15.18 -0.75
N THR A 2 -6.34 -15.14 -2.06
CA THR A 2 -5.49 -14.34 -2.95
C THR A 2 -5.97 -12.89 -2.91
N LEU A 3 -5.07 -11.96 -2.65
CA LEU A 3 -5.38 -10.53 -2.66
C LEU A 3 -5.30 -10.03 -4.10
N THR A 4 -6.42 -9.58 -4.67
CA THR A 4 -6.46 -9.09 -6.04
C THR A 4 -6.30 -7.57 -6.11
N THR A 5 -5.70 -7.08 -7.21
CA THR A 5 -5.58 -5.64 -7.48
C THR A 5 -6.95 -4.96 -7.48
N SER A 6 -7.97 -5.62 -8.04
CA SER A 6 -9.35 -5.12 -8.09
C SER A 6 -9.94 -4.90 -6.69
N ALA A 7 -9.73 -5.84 -5.76
CA ALA A 7 -10.18 -5.67 -4.38
C ALA A 7 -9.51 -4.47 -3.69
N ILE A 8 -8.20 -4.27 -3.93
CA ILE A 8 -7.46 -3.12 -3.41
C ILE A 8 -7.97 -1.80 -4.01
N LEU A 9 -8.16 -1.76 -5.33
CA LEU A 9 -8.68 -0.58 -6.03
C LEU A 9 -10.07 -0.21 -5.51
N ALA A 10 -10.96 -1.19 -5.35
CA ALA A 10 -12.28 -0.96 -4.80
C ALA A 10 -12.17 -0.38 -3.37
N ALA A 11 -11.34 -0.94 -2.49
CA ALA A 11 -11.12 -0.41 -1.14
C ALA A 11 -10.56 1.04 -1.15
N LEU A 12 -9.65 1.36 -2.07
CA LEU A 12 -9.11 2.72 -2.25
C LEU A 12 -10.17 3.72 -2.72
N LEU A 13 -11.06 3.31 -3.63
CA LEU A 13 -12.14 4.17 -4.14
C LEU A 13 -13.20 4.48 -3.07
N HIS A 14 -13.37 3.62 -2.06
CA HIS A 14 -14.25 3.89 -0.91
C HIS A 14 -13.69 4.94 0.06
N LEU A 15 -12.38 5.22 0.01
CA LEU A 15 -11.80 6.27 0.85
C LEU A 15 -12.20 7.66 0.33
N PRO A 16 -12.45 8.64 1.21
CA PRO A 16 -12.60 10.03 0.79
C PRO A 16 -11.35 10.52 0.03
N PRO A 17 -11.49 11.32 -1.05
CA PRO A 17 -10.32 11.91 -1.68
C PRO A 17 -9.66 12.94 -0.77
N ALA A 18 -8.39 13.24 -1.05
CA ALA A 18 -7.74 14.42 -0.49
C ALA A 18 -8.56 15.70 -0.79
N VAL A 19 -8.47 16.71 0.08
CA VAL A 19 -9.23 17.97 -0.09
C VAL A 19 -8.92 18.64 -1.43
N THR A 20 -7.67 18.56 -1.88
CA THR A 20 -7.20 19.09 -3.17
C THR A 20 -7.79 18.37 -4.39
N ASP A 21 -8.32 17.17 -4.19
CA ASP A 21 -8.71 16.25 -5.27
C ASP A 21 -10.23 16.01 -5.26
N ARG A 22 -11.00 16.80 -4.50
CA ARG A 22 -12.48 16.64 -4.41
C ARG A 22 -13.19 16.84 -5.75
N SER A 23 -12.60 17.62 -6.64
CA SER A 23 -13.09 17.86 -8.00
C SER A 23 -12.31 17.08 -9.05
N GLU A 24 -11.49 16.10 -8.65
CA GLU A 24 -10.78 15.22 -9.59
C GLU A 24 -11.81 14.43 -10.42
N ASP A 25 -11.54 14.32 -11.72
CA ASP A 25 -12.34 13.47 -12.61
C ASP A 25 -12.33 12.01 -12.10
N PRO A 26 -13.48 11.32 -12.02
CA PRO A 26 -13.53 9.96 -11.49
C PRO A 26 -12.63 8.96 -12.23
N ARG A 27 -12.46 9.09 -13.56
CA ARG A 27 -11.62 8.18 -14.34
C ARG A 27 -10.14 8.47 -14.09
N ALA A 28 -9.76 9.74 -13.99
CA ALA A 28 -8.40 10.13 -13.60
C ALA A 28 -8.05 9.56 -12.21
N ARG A 29 -8.98 9.67 -11.26
CA ARG A 29 -8.83 9.10 -9.92
C ARG A 29 -8.67 7.58 -9.94
N GLU A 30 -9.53 6.88 -10.69
CA GLU A 30 -9.48 5.43 -10.82
C GLU A 30 -8.14 4.97 -11.42
N ALA A 31 -7.69 5.60 -12.51
CA ALA A 31 -6.41 5.27 -13.15
C ALA A 31 -5.24 5.43 -12.17
N ARG A 32 -5.20 6.54 -11.45
CA ARG A 32 -4.16 6.82 -10.45
C ARG A 32 -4.19 5.84 -9.27
N LEU A 33 -5.37 5.54 -8.73
CA LEU A 33 -5.52 4.58 -7.64
C LEU A 33 -5.29 3.13 -8.09
N SER A 34 -5.45 2.82 -9.38
CA SER A 34 -5.11 1.51 -9.96
C SER A 34 -3.60 1.25 -9.93
N GLU A 35 -2.79 2.28 -10.17
CA GLU A 35 -1.33 2.19 -10.01
C GLU A 35 -0.92 1.94 -8.55
N VAL A 36 -1.58 2.61 -7.60
CA VAL A 36 -1.39 2.37 -6.16
C VAL A 36 -1.79 0.94 -5.81
N ALA A 37 -2.95 0.48 -6.29
CA ALA A 37 -3.45 -0.87 -6.03
C ALA A 37 -2.48 -1.95 -6.53
N THR A 38 -1.99 -1.79 -7.77
CA THR A 38 -1.01 -2.69 -8.37
C THR A 38 0.29 -2.72 -7.58
N SER A 39 0.77 -1.54 -7.17
CA SER A 39 2.00 -1.39 -6.38
C SER A 39 1.90 -2.03 -5.00
N VAL A 40 0.76 -1.85 -4.30
CA VAL A 40 0.50 -2.48 -3.01
C VAL A 40 0.35 -3.99 -3.15
N SER A 41 -0.41 -4.47 -4.14
CA SER A 41 -0.53 -5.91 -4.40
C SER A 41 0.84 -6.55 -4.62
N SER A 42 1.67 -5.95 -5.49
CA SER A 42 3.04 -6.43 -5.74
C SER A 42 3.90 -6.43 -4.48
N ALA A 43 3.85 -5.37 -3.66
CA ALA A 43 4.64 -5.27 -2.44
C ALA A 43 4.21 -6.31 -1.38
N VAL A 44 2.90 -6.54 -1.23
CA VAL A 44 2.35 -7.53 -0.29
C VAL A 44 2.65 -8.95 -0.74
N SER A 45 2.50 -9.26 -2.03
CA SER A 45 2.86 -10.56 -2.60
C SER A 45 4.35 -10.86 -2.41
N HIS A 46 5.22 -9.88 -2.60
CA HIS A 46 6.65 -10.03 -2.34
C HIS A 46 6.91 -10.25 -0.84
N ALA A 47 6.31 -9.46 0.06
CA ALA A 47 6.51 -9.62 1.50
C ALA A 47 6.07 -10.99 2.04
N THR A 48 5.09 -11.62 1.39
CA THR A 48 4.50 -12.90 1.78
C THR A 48 5.03 -14.11 1.01
N CYS A 49 5.79 -13.88 -0.06
CA CYS A 49 6.20 -14.88 -1.04
C CYS A 49 5.01 -15.66 -1.61
N LEU A 50 4.01 -14.92 -2.10
CA LEU A 50 2.83 -15.46 -2.76
C LEU A 50 2.76 -14.95 -4.21
N GLY A 51 1.95 -15.64 -5.03
CA GLY A 51 1.79 -15.32 -6.45
C GLY A 51 3.11 -15.53 -7.21
N ALA A 52 3.51 -14.54 -8.01
CA ALA A 52 4.74 -14.61 -8.82
C ALA A 52 6.05 -14.76 -8.01
N TRP A 53 6.00 -14.55 -6.69
CA TRP A 53 7.15 -14.65 -5.79
C TRP A 53 7.24 -16.01 -5.08
N ASP A 54 6.39 -16.97 -5.42
CA ASP A 54 6.42 -18.33 -4.85
C ASP A 54 7.65 -19.15 -5.31
N ARG A 55 8.26 -18.79 -6.44
CA ARG A 55 9.31 -19.57 -7.14
C ARG A 55 10.68 -18.90 -7.27
N ILE A 56 10.82 -17.64 -6.88
CA ILE A 56 12.06 -16.86 -7.02
C ILE A 56 12.57 -16.54 -5.62
N ASP A 57 13.68 -17.16 -5.16
CA ASP A 57 14.48 -16.85 -3.96
C ASP A 57 13.88 -15.86 -2.94
N CYS A 58 12.61 -16.07 -2.58
CA CYS A 58 11.82 -15.05 -1.94
C CYS A 58 11.98 -15.24 -0.45
N ARG A 59 12.56 -14.24 0.20
CA ARG A 59 12.65 -14.23 1.65
C ARG A 59 11.37 -13.62 2.22
N ARG A 60 10.50 -14.49 2.74
CA ARG A 60 9.29 -14.05 3.43
C ARG A 60 9.66 -13.14 4.61
N ILE A 61 9.10 -11.92 4.62
CA ILE A 61 9.25 -10.97 5.74
C ILE A 61 7.94 -10.79 6.52
N TRP A 62 6.81 -11.23 5.96
CA TRP A 62 5.50 -11.21 6.64
C TRP A 62 4.93 -12.62 6.79
N GLY A 63 4.67 -13.03 8.04
CA GLY A 63 4.07 -14.33 8.37
C GLY A 63 2.56 -14.32 8.61
N GLY A 64 1.93 -13.15 8.61
CA GLY A 64 0.48 -13.01 8.82
C GLY A 64 -0.32 -13.11 7.53
N GLU A 65 -1.63 -12.82 7.60
CA GLU A 65 -2.48 -12.79 6.42
C GLU A 65 -2.09 -11.63 5.47
N PRO A 66 -2.04 -11.86 4.14
CA PRO A 66 -1.76 -10.81 3.16
C PRO A 66 -2.75 -9.64 3.22
N VAL A 67 -4.03 -9.93 3.48
CA VAL A 67 -5.08 -8.92 3.55
C VAL A 67 -4.88 -7.94 4.70
N VAL A 68 -4.35 -8.40 5.83
CA VAL A 68 -4.05 -7.53 6.98
C VAL A 68 -2.88 -6.61 6.65
N LEU A 69 -1.83 -7.13 6.02
CA LEU A 69 -0.70 -6.31 5.59
C LEU A 69 -1.12 -5.25 4.55
N ALA A 70 -1.94 -5.65 3.57
CA ALA A 70 -2.48 -4.72 2.59
C ALA A 70 -3.30 -3.60 3.25
N GLY A 71 -4.23 -3.95 4.15
CA GLY A 71 -4.99 -2.97 4.91
C GLY A 71 -4.10 -2.00 5.69
N ALA A 72 -2.98 -2.48 6.26
CA ALA A 72 -2.05 -1.66 7.01
C ALA A 72 -1.27 -0.69 6.11
N VAL A 73 -0.75 -1.17 4.98
CA VAL A 73 -0.05 -0.35 3.99
C VAL A 73 -0.99 0.70 3.38
N LEU A 74 -2.25 0.33 3.12
CA LEU A 74 -3.27 1.25 2.61
C LEU A 74 -3.64 2.33 3.62
N ALA A 75 -3.86 1.94 4.88
CA ALA A 75 -4.15 2.87 5.96
C ALA A 75 -2.99 3.84 6.23
N LEU A 76 -1.74 3.36 6.10
CA LEU A 76 -0.57 4.21 6.18
C LEU A 76 -0.57 5.26 5.07
N GLY A 77 -0.67 4.85 3.81
CA GLY A 77 -0.67 5.79 2.66
C GLY A 77 -1.82 6.81 2.75
N TYR A 78 -3.01 6.36 3.17
CA TYR A 78 -4.13 7.26 3.42
C TYR A 78 -3.85 8.25 4.57
N GLY A 79 -3.32 7.77 5.68
CA GLY A 79 -3.00 8.63 6.83
C GLY A 79 -1.91 9.66 6.53
N GLU A 80 -0.94 9.32 5.67
CA GLU A 80 0.19 10.18 5.32
C GLU A 80 -0.16 11.21 4.23
N SER A 81 -0.93 10.81 3.21
CA SER A 81 -1.14 11.67 2.02
C SER A 81 -2.57 11.73 1.53
N HIS A 82 -3.49 10.93 2.07
CA HIS A 82 -4.83 10.70 1.52
C HIS A 82 -4.79 10.28 0.04
N TYR A 83 -3.67 9.72 -0.40
CA TYR A 83 -3.39 9.46 -1.81
C TYR A 83 -3.60 10.69 -2.70
N ALA A 84 -3.17 11.88 -2.27
CA ALA A 84 -3.35 13.10 -3.05
C ALA A 84 -2.56 13.07 -4.37
N ALA A 85 -3.15 13.51 -5.49
CA ALA A 85 -2.54 13.48 -6.81
C ALA A 85 -1.16 14.15 -6.83
N TYR A 86 -1.04 15.34 -6.25
CA TYR A 86 0.23 16.08 -6.18
C TYR A 86 1.34 15.32 -5.42
N VAL A 87 0.99 14.43 -4.48
CA VAL A 87 1.98 13.61 -3.76
C VAL A 87 2.48 12.46 -4.63
N GLY A 88 1.60 11.84 -5.43
CA GLY A 88 1.98 10.81 -6.40
C GLY A 88 2.88 11.35 -7.50
N GLU A 89 2.62 12.58 -7.92
CA GLU A 89 3.40 13.30 -8.93
C GLU A 89 4.69 13.94 -8.37
N ASP A 90 4.99 13.73 -7.07
CA ASP A 90 6.12 14.32 -6.37
C ASP A 90 6.16 15.87 -6.39
N ARG A 91 4.99 16.48 -6.60
CA ARG A 91 4.76 17.93 -6.51
C ARG A 91 4.45 18.36 -5.09
N CYS A 92 5.18 17.80 -4.13
CA CYS A 92 4.99 18.02 -2.69
C CYS A 92 5.08 19.50 -2.26
N HIS A 93 5.74 20.34 -3.05
CA HIS A 93 5.85 21.78 -2.82
C HIS A 93 4.58 22.56 -3.24
N ASP A 94 3.81 22.01 -4.19
CA ASP A 94 2.54 22.57 -4.66
C ASP A 94 1.37 22.32 -3.69
N GLY A 95 1.58 21.42 -2.72
CA GLY A 95 0.58 21.11 -1.70
C GLY A 95 0.24 22.30 -0.79
N PRO A 96 -0.99 22.33 -0.23
CA PRO A 96 -1.41 23.40 0.67
C PRO A 96 -0.47 23.51 1.89
N ARG A 97 -0.34 24.73 2.42
CA ARG A 97 0.51 25.00 3.58
C ARG A 97 0.10 24.10 4.75
N GLY A 98 1.06 23.36 5.32
CA GLY A 98 0.81 22.37 6.37
C GLY A 98 0.51 20.94 5.89
N ALA A 99 0.35 20.73 4.59
CA ALA A 99 0.19 19.40 3.96
C ALA A 99 1.33 19.05 2.98
N ARG A 100 2.40 19.87 2.97
CA ARG A 100 3.60 19.59 2.19
C ARG A 100 4.33 18.39 2.78
N CYS A 101 4.96 17.58 1.93
CA CYS A 101 5.60 16.32 2.29
C CYS A 101 6.84 16.50 3.18
N ASP A 102 6.65 16.77 4.47
CA ASP A 102 7.69 17.13 5.44
C ASP A 102 8.79 18.05 4.87
N ASN A 103 8.36 19.13 4.19
CA ASN A 103 9.24 20.08 3.50
C ASN A 103 10.20 19.45 2.47
N GLY A 104 9.78 18.37 1.80
CA GLY A 104 10.54 17.66 0.76
C GLY A 104 11.45 16.54 1.29
N LYS A 105 11.48 16.29 2.61
CA LYS A 105 12.27 15.21 3.21
C LYS A 105 11.66 13.82 2.99
N ALA A 106 10.34 13.79 2.85
CA ALA A 106 9.55 12.60 2.63
C ALA A 106 9.04 12.57 1.18
N ARG A 107 9.00 11.38 0.57
CA ARG A 107 8.56 11.20 -0.82
C ARG A 107 7.45 10.16 -0.95
N GLY A 108 6.59 10.37 -1.95
CA GLY A 108 5.50 9.47 -2.35
C GLY A 108 4.35 9.37 -1.34
N TYR A 109 3.35 8.55 -1.68
CA TYR A 109 2.11 8.43 -0.89
C TYR A 109 2.31 8.01 0.56
N TRP A 110 3.38 7.28 0.86
CA TRP A 110 3.72 6.81 2.20
C TRP A 110 4.76 7.69 2.92
N GLN A 111 5.15 8.82 2.32
CA GLN A 111 6.02 9.81 2.97
C GLN A 111 7.34 9.21 3.51
N ALA A 112 7.98 8.34 2.72
CA ALA A 112 9.20 7.66 3.16
C ALA A 112 10.43 8.58 3.07
N TRP A 113 11.26 8.56 4.11
CA TRP A 113 12.48 9.37 4.23
C TRP A 113 13.68 8.72 3.53
N ALA A 114 14.63 9.54 3.07
CA ALA A 114 15.81 9.09 2.32
C ALA A 114 16.65 8.03 3.05
N VAL A 115 16.84 8.20 4.37
CA VAL A 115 17.59 7.24 5.21
C VAL A 115 16.96 5.86 5.25
N ALA A 116 15.63 5.78 5.10
CA ALA A 116 14.87 4.54 5.22
C ALA A 116 14.51 3.94 3.85
N ALA A 117 14.46 4.77 2.81
CA ALA A 117 14.09 4.40 1.45
C ALA A 117 15.02 5.08 0.41
N PRO A 118 16.33 4.80 0.43
CA PRO A 118 17.29 5.46 -0.45
C PRO A 118 16.96 5.25 -1.93
N ASP A 119 16.51 4.06 -2.31
CA ASP A 119 16.13 3.73 -3.70
C ASP A 119 15.00 4.62 -4.21
N LEU A 120 14.01 4.96 -3.37
CA LEU A 120 12.93 5.88 -3.74
C LEU A 120 13.47 7.29 -4.00
N HIS A 121 14.46 7.73 -3.22
CA HIS A 121 15.03 9.07 -3.32
C HIS A 121 16.04 9.19 -4.47
N ALA A 122 16.60 8.08 -4.93
CA ALA A 122 17.44 8.01 -6.12
C ALA A 122 16.65 8.15 -7.43
N LEU A 123 15.34 7.88 -7.42
CA LEU A 123 14.50 8.01 -8.60
C LEU A 123 14.24 9.50 -8.96
N PRO A 124 14.22 9.84 -10.26
CA PRO A 124 13.90 11.20 -10.71
C PRO A 124 12.43 11.53 -10.42
N VAL A 125 12.10 12.82 -10.35
CA VAL A 125 10.71 13.31 -10.26
C VAL A 125 9.90 12.77 -11.44
N GLY A 126 8.72 12.21 -11.19
CA GLY A 126 7.82 11.67 -12.23
C GLY A 126 8.20 10.28 -12.78
N ALA A 127 9.22 9.60 -12.26
CA ALA A 127 9.52 8.23 -12.69
C ALA A 127 8.33 7.27 -12.44
N PRO A 128 7.91 6.46 -13.44
CA PRO A 128 6.73 5.62 -13.35
C PRO A 128 6.85 4.51 -12.29
N GLU A 129 8.06 4.08 -11.95
CA GLU A 129 8.29 3.05 -10.94
C GLU A 129 8.22 3.57 -9.48
N ARG A 130 8.06 4.87 -9.26
CA ARG A 130 8.13 5.47 -7.92
C ARG A 130 7.07 4.95 -6.96
N VAL A 131 5.83 4.81 -7.42
CA VAL A 131 4.74 4.31 -6.57
C VAL A 131 5.04 2.88 -6.12
N ARG A 132 5.58 2.05 -7.02
CA ARG A 132 5.99 0.68 -6.72
C ARG A 132 7.13 0.63 -5.70
N VAL A 133 8.19 1.41 -5.90
CA VAL A 133 9.35 1.45 -4.97
C VAL A 133 8.93 2.01 -3.61
N ALA A 134 8.08 3.04 -3.58
CA ALA A 134 7.54 3.59 -2.34
C ALA A 134 6.65 2.59 -1.59
N ALA A 135 5.78 1.86 -2.28
CA ALA A 135 4.93 0.83 -1.67
C ALA A 135 5.77 -0.29 -1.02
N TRP A 136 6.83 -0.72 -1.72
CA TRP A 136 7.75 -1.74 -1.19
C TRP A 136 8.52 -1.24 0.03
N ALA A 137 9.08 -0.03 -0.03
CA ALA A 137 9.78 0.58 1.09
C ALA A 137 8.85 0.72 2.31
N ALA A 138 7.63 1.23 2.10
CA ALA A 138 6.63 1.36 3.15
C ALA A 138 6.28 0.01 3.78
N THR A 139 6.09 -1.02 2.96
CA THR A 139 5.81 -2.39 3.42
C THR A 139 6.93 -2.92 4.30
N ARG A 140 8.20 -2.82 3.86
CA ARG A 140 9.36 -3.28 4.64
C ARG A 140 9.48 -2.57 5.97
N LEU A 141 9.37 -1.24 5.98
CA LEU A 141 9.49 -0.43 7.18
C LEU A 141 8.37 -0.73 8.17
N LEU A 142 7.12 -0.87 7.68
CA LEU A 142 5.97 -1.15 8.51
C LEU A 142 6.02 -2.57 9.11
N VAL A 143 6.44 -3.58 8.33
CA VAL A 143 6.66 -4.94 8.82
C VAL A 143 7.75 -4.98 9.89
N GLY A 144 8.87 -4.30 9.65
CA GLY A 144 9.94 -4.18 10.64
C GLY A 144 9.48 -3.49 11.92
N ALA A 145 8.71 -2.40 11.80
CA ALA A 145 8.14 -1.67 12.93
C ALA A 145 7.13 -2.54 13.72
N TYR A 146 6.30 -3.33 13.05
CA TYR A 146 5.36 -4.25 13.68
C TYR A 146 6.07 -5.34 14.47
N GLY A 147 7.12 -5.95 13.90
CA GLY A 147 7.94 -6.92 14.62
C GLY A 147 8.63 -6.32 15.84
N PHE A 148 9.15 -5.10 15.70
CA PHE A 148 9.83 -4.38 16.79
C PHE A 148 8.88 -3.95 17.92
N CYS A 149 7.63 -3.61 17.59
CA CYS A 149 6.63 -3.17 18.56
C CYS A 149 5.74 -4.33 19.04
N ASP A 150 6.31 -5.52 19.25
CA ASP A 150 5.61 -6.70 19.81
C ASP A 150 4.29 -7.04 19.11
N ARG A 151 4.24 -6.85 17.78
CA ARG A 151 3.05 -7.08 16.96
C ARG A 151 1.86 -6.17 17.30
N ASP A 152 2.13 -4.96 17.78
CA ASP A 152 1.14 -3.88 17.94
C ASP A 152 1.11 -2.94 16.73
N TRP A 153 -0.05 -2.83 16.09
CA TRP A 153 -0.24 -1.96 14.92
C TRP A 153 -0.17 -0.46 15.27
N ALA A 154 -0.65 -0.06 16.45
CA ALA A 154 -0.57 1.35 16.84
C ALA A 154 0.88 1.80 17.02
N GLY A 155 1.68 0.99 17.71
CA GLY A 155 3.12 1.13 17.84
C GLY A 155 3.84 1.07 16.50
N ALA A 156 3.46 0.15 15.60
CA ALA A 156 4.04 0.04 14.27
C ALA A 156 3.85 1.32 13.44
N PHE A 157 2.64 1.87 13.38
CA PHE A 157 2.37 3.15 12.70
C PHE A 157 3.10 4.31 13.35
N GLY A 158 3.15 4.34 14.70
CA GLY A 158 3.89 5.36 15.43
C GLY A 158 5.38 5.32 15.08
N ARG A 159 5.98 4.14 15.08
CA ARG A 159 7.40 3.94 14.79
C ARG A 159 7.77 4.17 13.34
N TYR A 160 6.88 3.87 12.39
CA TYR A 160 7.05 4.28 11.00
C TYR A 160 7.26 5.80 10.89
N GLY A 161 6.47 6.59 11.61
CA GLY A 161 6.61 8.04 11.73
C GLY A 161 7.69 8.51 12.73
N GLY A 162 8.63 7.63 13.12
CA GLY A 162 9.75 7.96 14.00
C GLY A 162 9.44 8.03 15.50
N ALA A 163 8.25 7.61 15.94
CA ALA A 163 7.89 7.58 17.36
C ALA A 163 8.33 6.27 18.07
N SER A 164 8.17 6.23 19.40
CA SER A 164 8.34 4.99 20.17
C SER A 164 7.08 4.12 20.09
N CYS A 165 7.22 2.80 20.31
CA CYS A 165 6.09 1.86 20.29
C CYS A 165 5.01 2.18 21.33
N ARG A 166 5.39 2.83 22.45
CA ARG A 166 4.46 3.20 23.54
C ARG A 166 3.78 4.55 23.32
N SER A 167 4.06 5.21 22.21
CA SER A 167 3.47 6.52 21.94
C SER A 167 1.97 6.37 21.63
N ASN A 168 1.12 6.81 22.55
CA ASN A 168 -0.33 6.84 22.33
C ASN A 168 -0.72 8.05 21.46
N ARG A 169 -0.25 8.04 20.20
CA ARG A 169 -0.57 9.11 19.26
C ARG A 169 -1.99 8.91 18.71
N PRO A 170 -2.87 9.93 18.77
CA PRO A 170 -4.22 9.84 18.21
C PRO A 170 -4.24 9.44 16.72
N ASP A 171 -3.22 9.84 15.98
CA ASP A 171 -3.04 9.49 14.57
C ASP A 171 -2.81 7.98 14.36
N SER A 172 -1.99 7.33 15.18
CA SER A 172 -1.79 5.88 15.11
C SER A 172 -3.09 5.11 15.35
N ALA A 173 -3.87 5.52 16.36
CA ALA A 173 -5.16 4.90 16.65
C ALA A 173 -6.15 5.10 15.49
N ARG A 174 -6.12 6.26 14.82
CA ARG A 174 -6.91 6.52 13.61
C ARG A 174 -6.50 5.58 12.47
N LYS A 175 -5.20 5.43 12.21
CA LYS A 175 -4.68 4.51 11.18
C LYS A 175 -5.07 3.05 11.47
N VAL A 176 -5.06 2.60 12.73
CA VAL A 176 -5.56 1.25 13.10
C VAL A 176 -7.04 1.08 12.78
N ARG A 177 -7.89 2.08 13.07
CA ARG A 177 -9.31 2.00 12.71
C ARG A 177 -9.51 1.96 11.20
N THR A 178 -8.81 2.80 10.45
CA THR A 178 -8.83 2.82 8.99
C THR A 178 -8.34 1.47 8.42
N MET A 179 -7.27 0.91 8.96
CA MET A 179 -6.74 -0.40 8.58
C MET A 179 -7.80 -1.48 8.71
N TRP A 180 -8.46 -1.60 9.87
CA TRP A 180 -9.47 -2.64 10.06
C TRP A 180 -10.73 -2.42 9.21
N ALA A 181 -11.08 -1.17 8.89
CA ALA A 181 -12.13 -0.88 7.91
C ALA A 181 -11.73 -1.38 6.51
N LEU A 182 -10.51 -1.08 6.07
CA LEU A 182 -9.99 -1.54 4.79
C LEU A 182 -9.87 -3.06 4.72
N VAL A 183 -9.44 -3.74 5.79
CA VAL A 183 -9.40 -5.21 5.84
C VAL A 183 -10.78 -5.82 5.62
N ARG A 184 -11.84 -5.21 6.17
CA ARG A 184 -13.22 -5.66 5.91
C ARG A 184 -13.61 -5.49 4.45
N GLU A 185 -13.34 -4.33 3.85
CA GLU A 185 -13.63 -4.08 2.43
C GLU A 185 -12.86 -5.03 1.50
N LEU A 186 -11.56 -5.24 1.78
CA LEU A 186 -10.73 -6.17 1.01
C LEU A 186 -11.28 -7.59 1.07
N ARG A 187 -11.71 -8.06 2.25
CA ARG A 187 -12.31 -9.39 2.42
C ARG A 187 -13.64 -9.51 1.68
N ARG A 188 -14.49 -8.48 1.73
CA ARG A 188 -15.76 -8.43 1.00
C ARG A 188 -15.53 -8.62 -0.50
N HIS A 189 -14.65 -7.81 -1.08
CA HIS A 189 -14.37 -7.88 -2.51
C HIS A 189 -13.56 -9.11 -2.95
N SER A 190 -12.76 -9.70 -2.06
CA SER A 190 -12.06 -10.96 -2.36
C SER A 190 -12.98 -12.18 -2.33
N ALA A 191 -14.14 -12.09 -1.67
CA ALA A 191 -15.12 -13.19 -1.61
C ALA A 191 -16.10 -13.16 -2.79
N GLU A 192 -16.30 -11.99 -3.39
CA GLU A 192 -17.22 -11.76 -4.51
C GLU A 192 -16.66 -12.20 -5.87
N GLU A 193 -15.34 -12.43 -5.98
CA GLU A 193 -14.72 -12.87 -7.22
C GLU A 193 -15.07 -14.35 -7.43
N PRO A 194 -15.97 -14.68 -8.39
CA PRO A 194 -16.33 -16.07 -8.64
C PRO A 194 -15.05 -16.82 -8.97
N LEU A 195 -14.85 -17.99 -8.39
CA LEU A 195 -13.82 -18.90 -8.89
C LEU A 195 -14.09 -19.08 -10.38
N GLN A 196 -13.30 -18.42 -11.23
CA GLN A 196 -13.37 -18.66 -12.65
C GLN A 196 -13.17 -20.17 -12.80
N PRO A 197 -14.12 -20.90 -13.41
CA PRO A 197 -13.94 -22.33 -13.61
C PRO A 197 -12.59 -22.52 -14.27
N TRP A 198 -11.78 -23.38 -13.67
CA TRP A 198 -10.45 -23.69 -14.19
C TRP A 198 -10.60 -23.99 -15.68
N PRO A 199 -9.76 -23.42 -16.57
CA PRO A 199 -9.86 -23.72 -17.98
C PRO A 199 -9.84 -25.24 -18.10
N ALA A 200 -10.86 -25.80 -18.76
CA ALA A 200 -10.94 -27.24 -18.98
C ALA A 200 -9.57 -27.71 -19.47
N GLU A 201 -9.06 -28.81 -18.91
CA GLU A 201 -7.76 -29.34 -19.30
C GLU A 201 -7.66 -29.35 -20.83
N PRO A 202 -6.60 -28.79 -21.42
CA PRO A 202 -6.43 -28.87 -22.86
C PRO A 202 -6.50 -30.35 -23.24
N PRO A 203 -7.22 -30.71 -24.33
CA PRO A 203 -7.40 -32.10 -24.71
C PRO A 203 -6.03 -32.78 -24.82
N LEU A 204 -5.93 -33.97 -24.25
CA LEU A 204 -4.70 -34.77 -24.34
C LEU A 204 -4.29 -34.91 -25.82
N PRO A 205 -3.01 -34.75 -26.15
CA PRO A 205 -2.55 -35.02 -27.50
C PRO A 205 -2.88 -36.48 -27.87
N PRO A 206 -3.25 -36.76 -29.13
CA PRO A 206 -3.61 -38.11 -29.56
C PRO A 206 -2.45 -39.08 -29.30
N SER A 207 -2.75 -40.23 -28.68
CA SER A 207 -1.82 -41.34 -28.51
C SER A 207 -1.32 -41.80 -29.88
N ARG A 208 0.00 -41.90 -30.04
CA ARG A 208 0.63 -42.51 -31.23
C ARG A 208 0.74 -44.02 -31.07
#